data_AF-A0A368Y9Z5-F1
#
_entry.id   AF-A0A368Y9Z5-F1
#
_cell.length_a   1.000
_cell.length_b   1.000
_cell.length_c   1.000
_cell.angle_alpha   90.00
_cell.angle_beta   90.00
_cell.angle_gamma   90.00
#
_symmetry.space_group_name_H-M   'P 1'
#
loop_
_entity.id
_entity.type
_entity.pdbx_description
1 polymer ?
#
loop_
_entity_poly.entity_id
_entity_poly.type
_entity_poly.pdbx_seq_one_letter_code
_entity_poly.pdbx_strand_id
1 'polypeptide(L)'
;RSVAALECRVAGFEKSGSIRLGQAGRFNGAYTQMGTFALLPQIVGAVNIPVIAAGGIATAEGVQAALKLGAVAAQIGTAFMLCPEATTRPLHRQALKSPQARHTALTNLFSGGPARGIVNRIMRELGPISELAPAFPLATNAIAPLRAAAEAAGSSDFSPLWSGQNVSGCREVPAGELVEALAP
;
A
#
# COMPACT_ATOMS: atom_id res chain seq x y z
N ARG A 1 8.02 19.14 -21.52
CA ARG A 1 7.21 19.88 -20.54
C ARG A 1 6.80 18.89 -19.47
N SER A 2 7.32 19.00 -18.25
CA SER A 2 6.99 18.12 -17.12
C SER A 2 5.55 18.39 -16.69
N VAL A 3 4.64 17.44 -16.94
CA VAL A 3 3.28 17.51 -16.40
C VAL A 3 3.36 16.99 -14.97
N ALA A 4 3.28 17.88 -13.98
CA ALA A 4 3.13 17.49 -12.59
C ALA A 4 1.69 16.97 -12.40
N ALA A 5 1.54 15.70 -12.06
CA ALA A 5 0.26 15.12 -11.68
C ALA A 5 0.20 14.95 -10.15
N LEU A 6 -0.96 15.23 -9.56
CA LEU A 6 -1.20 15.01 -8.14
C LEU A 6 -1.62 13.57 -7.90
N GLU A 7 -0.97 12.89 -6.97
CA GLU A 7 -1.34 11.53 -6.61
C GLU A 7 -2.35 11.51 -5.45
N CYS A 8 -3.55 11.02 -5.72
CA CYS A 8 -4.61 10.81 -4.74
C CYS A 8 -4.42 9.46 -4.06
N ARG A 9 -3.77 9.44 -2.89
CA ARG A 9 -3.48 8.23 -2.11
C ARG A 9 -4.36 8.09 -0.87
N VAL A 10 -4.91 6.90 -0.68
CA VAL A 10 -5.38 6.43 0.65
C VAL A 10 -4.20 5.77 1.36
N ALA A 11 -4.04 5.97 2.68
CA ALA A 11 -2.92 5.44 3.47
C ALA A 11 -2.50 4.03 3.04
N GLY A 12 -1.30 3.96 2.45
CA GLY A 12 -0.67 2.76 1.90
C GLY A 12 0.71 3.09 1.33
N PHE A 13 1.70 2.28 1.75
CA PHE A 13 3.13 2.23 1.38
C PHE A 13 3.79 3.50 0.78
N GLU A 14 4.59 4.20 1.58
CA GLU A 14 5.49 5.28 1.12
C GLU A 14 6.87 4.72 0.72
N LYS A 15 7.18 4.77 -0.58
CA LYS A 15 8.57 4.77 -1.06
C LYS A 15 8.86 5.81 -2.15
N SER A 16 7.92 6.71 -2.48
CA SER A 16 8.10 7.73 -3.53
C SER A 16 8.02 9.16 -3.00
N GLY A 17 9.03 9.98 -3.33
CA GLY A 17 9.09 11.41 -3.04
C GLY A 17 8.08 12.22 -3.86
N SER A 18 6.82 12.21 -3.43
CA SER A 18 5.73 13.01 -4.01
C SER A 18 5.28 14.11 -3.02
N ILE A 19 4.85 15.24 -3.58
CA ILE A 19 4.51 16.48 -2.87
C ILE A 19 3.37 16.24 -1.87
N ARG A 20 3.63 16.57 -0.60
CA ARG A 20 2.69 16.51 0.51
C ARG A 20 1.74 17.70 0.45
N LEU A 21 0.44 17.46 0.31
CA LEU A 21 -0.59 18.40 0.75
C LEU A 21 -1.20 17.88 2.07
N GLY A 22 -0.67 18.34 3.21
CA GLY A 22 -1.21 18.19 4.58
C GLY A 22 -1.19 16.76 5.16
N GLN A 23 -0.71 16.45 6.36
CA GLN A 23 -0.37 17.22 7.54
C GLN A 23 0.92 16.66 8.14
N ALA A 24 1.81 17.56 8.55
CA ALA A 24 3.01 17.20 9.28
C ALA A 24 2.66 16.57 10.64
N GLY A 25 3.24 15.40 10.93
CA GLY A 25 3.80 15.14 12.25
C GLY A 25 2.89 14.62 13.38
N ARG A 26 1.66 14.15 13.14
CA ARG A 26 0.90 13.46 14.20
C ARG A 26 0.15 12.22 13.68
N PHE A 27 0.23 11.13 14.45
CA PHE A 27 -0.52 9.88 14.25
C PHE A 27 -2.05 10.07 14.10
N ASN A 28 -2.60 11.24 14.50
CA ASN A 28 -4.03 11.57 14.40
C ASN A 28 -4.59 11.58 12.97
N GLY A 29 -3.77 11.82 11.94
CA GLY A 29 -4.26 11.90 10.55
C GLY A 29 -4.54 10.54 9.91
N ALA A 30 -4.03 9.43 10.46
CA ALA A 30 -4.18 8.09 9.87
C ALA A 30 -5.63 7.56 9.95
N TYR A 31 -6.35 7.92 11.02
CA TYR A 31 -7.74 7.50 11.25
C TYR A 31 -8.77 8.38 10.56
N THR A 32 -8.37 9.59 10.14
CA THR A 32 -9.25 10.57 9.48
C THR A 32 -9.18 10.50 7.96
N GLN A 33 -8.41 9.56 7.38
CA GLN A 33 -8.26 9.46 5.93
C GLN A 33 -9.50 8.86 5.28
N MET A 34 -9.87 9.43 4.13
CA MET A 34 -10.97 8.94 3.31
C MET A 34 -10.51 7.81 2.38
N GLY A 35 -11.41 6.89 2.04
CA GLY A 35 -11.19 5.89 1.00
C GLY A 35 -11.21 6.50 -0.41
N THR A 36 -10.62 5.80 -1.39
CA THR A 36 -10.35 6.31 -2.76
C THR A 36 -11.63 6.82 -3.42
N PHE A 37 -12.73 6.08 -3.25
CA PHE A 37 -14.02 6.42 -3.85
C PHE A 37 -14.56 7.78 -3.38
N ALA A 38 -14.35 8.15 -2.11
CA ALA A 38 -14.79 9.43 -1.56
C ALA A 38 -13.75 10.55 -1.75
N LEU A 39 -12.46 10.21 -1.64
CA LEU A 39 -11.35 11.16 -1.72
C LEU A 39 -11.14 11.70 -3.14
N LEU A 40 -11.15 10.81 -4.14
CA LEU A 40 -10.80 11.13 -5.51
C LEU A 40 -11.65 12.26 -6.12
N PRO A 41 -13.00 12.20 -6.13
CA PRO A 41 -13.81 13.25 -6.73
C PRO A 41 -13.66 14.61 -6.00
N GLN A 42 -13.40 14.59 -4.69
CA GLN A 42 -13.15 15.82 -3.93
C GLN A 42 -11.83 16.47 -4.34
N ILE A 43 -10.76 15.70 -4.51
CA ILE A 43 -9.48 16.22 -4.99
C ILE A 43 -9.63 16.74 -6.42
N VAL A 44 -10.24 15.95 -7.31
CA VAL A 44 -10.49 16.34 -8.71
C VAL A 44 -11.27 17.65 -8.79
N GLY A 45 -12.30 17.85 -7.95
CA GLY A 45 -13.07 19.10 -7.91
C GLY A 45 -12.31 20.28 -7.28
N ALA A 46 -11.28 20.03 -6.48
CA ALA A 46 -10.54 21.06 -5.75
C ALA A 46 -9.27 21.56 -6.48
N VAL A 47 -8.79 20.85 -7.51
CA VAL A 47 -7.53 21.19 -8.19
C VAL A 47 -7.70 21.28 -9.71
N ASN A 48 -6.90 22.14 -10.34
CA ASN A 48 -6.88 22.33 -11.80
C ASN A 48 -5.76 21.54 -12.50
N ILE A 49 -5.14 20.59 -11.80
CA ILE A 49 -4.04 19.77 -12.32
C ILE A 49 -4.47 18.31 -12.45
N PRO A 50 -3.86 17.51 -13.35
CA PRO A 50 -4.21 16.11 -13.51
C PRO A 50 -4.05 15.30 -12.21
N VAL A 51 -5.00 14.43 -11.92
CA VAL A 51 -5.01 13.58 -10.71
C VAL A 51 -4.82 12.11 -11.09
N ILE A 52 -3.89 11.43 -10.41
CA ILE A 52 -3.68 9.98 -10.51
C ILE A 52 -4.33 9.31 -9.30
N ALA A 53 -5.23 8.37 -9.52
CA ALA A 53 -5.88 7.62 -8.45
C ALA A 53 -4.99 6.47 -7.97
N ALA A 54 -4.83 6.31 -6.65
CA ALA A 54 -4.05 5.23 -6.06
C ALA A 54 -4.78 4.61 -4.86
N GLY A 55 -4.61 3.29 -4.69
CA GLY A 55 -5.13 2.54 -3.56
C GLY A 55 -6.44 1.81 -3.86
N GLY A 56 -6.44 0.49 -3.63
CA GLY A 56 -7.61 -0.39 -3.82
C GLY A 56 -7.91 -0.79 -5.27
N ILE A 57 -7.21 -0.20 -6.25
CA ILE A 57 -7.36 -0.50 -7.67
C ILE A 57 -6.54 -1.74 -8.01
N ALA A 58 -7.20 -2.79 -8.50
CA ALA A 58 -6.57 -4.07 -8.82
C ALA A 58 -7.12 -4.76 -10.07
N THR A 59 -8.16 -4.21 -10.71
CA THR A 59 -8.82 -4.80 -11.90
C THR A 59 -9.10 -3.71 -12.94
N ALA A 60 -9.40 -4.12 -14.19
CA ALA A 60 -9.79 -3.19 -15.26
C ALA A 60 -11.02 -2.35 -14.88
N GLU A 61 -12.01 -2.95 -14.20
CA GLU A 61 -13.18 -2.23 -13.71
C GLU A 61 -12.80 -1.18 -12.67
N GLY A 62 -11.82 -1.48 -11.81
CA GLY A 62 -11.27 -0.53 -10.85
C GLY A 62 -10.57 0.65 -11.54
N VAL A 63 -9.82 0.40 -12.61
CA VAL A 63 -9.20 1.45 -13.44
C VAL A 63 -10.28 2.31 -14.08
N GLN A 64 -11.27 1.68 -14.73
CA GLN A 64 -12.40 2.37 -15.35
C GLN A 64 -13.20 3.21 -14.35
N ALA A 65 -13.43 2.70 -13.14
CA ALA A 65 -14.09 3.44 -12.08
C ALA A 65 -13.29 4.69 -11.66
N ALA A 66 -11.96 4.56 -11.50
CA ALA A 66 -11.11 5.70 -11.19
C ALA A 66 -11.13 6.77 -12.29
N LEU A 67 -11.07 6.36 -13.56
CA LEU A 67 -11.18 7.28 -14.71
C LEU A 67 -12.55 7.97 -14.74
N LYS A 68 -13.65 7.24 -14.49
CA LYS A 68 -15.00 7.81 -14.39
C LYS A 68 -15.17 8.81 -13.24
N LEU A 69 -14.38 8.67 -12.17
CA LEU A 69 -14.33 9.62 -11.05
C LEU A 69 -13.44 10.84 -11.34
N GLY A 70 -12.89 10.96 -12.55
CA GLY A 70 -12.14 12.13 -13.02
C GLY A 70 -10.62 12.04 -12.87
N ALA A 71 -10.08 10.87 -12.49
CA ALA A 71 -8.64 10.64 -12.58
C ALA A 71 -8.19 10.55 -14.04
N VAL A 72 -6.97 10.99 -14.34
CA VAL A 72 -6.36 10.82 -15.68
C VAL A 72 -5.63 9.48 -15.83
N ALA A 73 -5.30 8.84 -14.71
CA ALA A 73 -4.63 7.54 -14.66
C ALA A 73 -4.86 6.88 -13.30
N ALA A 74 -4.56 5.58 -13.23
CA ALA A 74 -4.52 4.81 -11.98
C ALA A 74 -3.09 4.33 -11.70
N GLN A 75 -2.66 4.42 -10.45
CA GLN A 75 -1.43 3.80 -9.97
C GLN A 75 -1.75 2.53 -9.18
N ILE A 76 -1.21 1.42 -9.65
CA ILE A 76 -1.51 0.08 -9.14
C ILE A 76 -0.21 -0.52 -8.58
N GLY A 77 -0.25 -0.95 -7.32
CA GLY A 77 0.89 -1.57 -6.64
C GLY A 77 0.66 -3.05 -6.37
N THR A 78 -0.24 -3.36 -5.44
CA THR A 78 -0.46 -4.72 -4.90
C THR A 78 -0.68 -5.80 -5.97
N ALA A 79 -1.41 -5.50 -7.05
CA ALA A 79 -1.67 -6.47 -8.12
C ALA A 79 -0.39 -7.00 -8.79
N PHE A 80 0.65 -6.17 -8.91
CA PHE A 80 1.93 -6.52 -9.54
C PHE A 80 2.86 -7.32 -8.64
N MET A 81 2.56 -7.48 -7.35
CA MET A 81 3.51 -8.09 -6.40
C MET A 81 3.73 -9.60 -6.62
N LEU A 82 2.89 -10.25 -7.41
CA LEU A 82 3.05 -11.66 -7.81
C LEU A 82 3.65 -11.85 -9.21
N CYS A 83 3.83 -10.78 -10.00
CA CYS A 83 4.49 -10.87 -11.31
C CYS A 83 5.95 -11.34 -11.16
N PRO A 84 6.51 -12.11 -12.10
CA PRO A 84 7.88 -12.63 -12.00
C PRO A 84 8.96 -11.54 -11.94
N GLU A 85 8.69 -10.35 -12.47
CA GLU A 85 9.58 -9.19 -12.44
C GLU A 85 9.65 -8.52 -11.05
N ALA A 86 8.69 -8.81 -10.17
CA ALA A 86 8.65 -8.23 -8.83
C ALA A 86 9.64 -8.92 -7.88
N THR A 87 10.44 -8.13 -7.17
CA THR A 87 11.40 -8.58 -6.14
C THR A 87 10.73 -8.96 -4.80
N THR A 88 9.42 -9.24 -4.83
CA THR A 88 8.64 -9.66 -3.66
C THR A 88 9.16 -11.00 -3.14
N ARG A 89 9.55 -11.04 -1.86
CA ARG A 89 10.13 -12.23 -1.21
C ARG A 89 9.14 -13.41 -1.18
N PRO A 90 9.61 -14.67 -1.17
CA PRO A 90 8.76 -15.86 -1.15
C PRO A 90 7.70 -15.86 -0.04
N LEU A 91 8.08 -15.52 1.19
CA LEU A 91 7.13 -15.44 2.32
C LEU A 91 6.04 -14.39 2.11
N HIS A 92 6.37 -13.25 1.47
CA HIS A 92 5.38 -12.22 1.16
C HIS A 92 4.45 -12.67 0.02
N ARG A 93 5.00 -13.32 -1.03
CA ARG A 93 4.18 -13.95 -2.08
C ARG A 93 3.21 -15.00 -1.52
N GLN A 94 3.68 -15.83 -0.59
CA GLN A 94 2.83 -16.81 0.10
C GLN A 94 1.71 -16.12 0.89
N ALA A 95 2.04 -15.06 1.64
CA ALA A 95 1.05 -14.30 2.39
C ALA A 95 -0.02 -13.69 1.47
N LEU A 96 0.37 -13.11 0.34
CA LEU A 96 -0.54 -12.52 -0.67
C LEU A 96 -1.51 -13.55 -1.28
N LYS A 97 -1.07 -14.80 -1.42
CA LYS A 97 -1.90 -15.91 -1.94
C LYS A 97 -2.78 -16.56 -0.87
N SER A 98 -2.60 -16.21 0.40
CA SER A 98 -3.32 -16.81 1.52
C SER A 98 -4.60 -16.03 1.88
N PRO A 99 -5.54 -16.65 2.61
CA PRO A 99 -6.69 -15.92 3.16
C PRO A 99 -6.33 -14.73 4.06
N GLN A 100 -5.12 -14.71 4.64
CA GLN A 100 -4.64 -13.62 5.48
C GLN A 100 -4.59 -12.29 4.72
N ALA A 101 -4.35 -12.33 3.40
CA ALA A 101 -4.24 -11.14 2.55
C ALA A 101 -5.53 -10.28 2.51
N ARG A 102 -6.68 -10.84 2.91
CA ARG A 102 -7.95 -10.12 3.05
C ARG A 102 -8.00 -9.20 4.28
N HIS A 103 -7.09 -9.42 5.24
CA HIS A 103 -7.04 -8.69 6.50
C HIS A 103 -5.77 -7.83 6.54
N THR A 104 -5.92 -6.56 6.20
CA THR A 104 -4.83 -5.56 6.28
C THR A 104 -5.16 -4.46 7.27
N ALA A 105 -4.14 -3.91 7.91
CA ALA A 105 -4.28 -2.77 8.81
C ALA A 105 -3.15 -1.77 8.59
N LEU A 106 -3.38 -0.52 9.01
CA LEU A 106 -2.30 0.46 9.13
C LEU A 106 -1.47 0.11 10.35
N THR A 107 -0.15 0.16 10.19
CA THR A 107 0.80 -0.11 11.26
C THR A 107 2.01 0.80 11.21
N ASN A 108 2.52 1.16 12.38
CA ASN A 108 3.77 1.89 12.55
C ASN A 108 4.94 1.00 13.00
N LEU A 109 4.71 -0.29 13.24
CA LEU A 109 5.67 -1.18 13.90
C LEU A 109 6.95 -1.42 13.09
N PHE A 110 6.89 -1.34 11.76
CA PHE A 110 8.01 -1.73 10.88
C PHE A 110 8.89 -0.55 10.43
N SER A 111 8.34 0.66 10.42
CA SER A 111 9.04 1.85 9.93
C SER A 111 8.96 3.03 10.88
N GLY A 112 8.01 3.06 11.82
CA GLY A 112 7.70 4.17 12.70
C GLY A 112 6.66 5.14 12.13
N GLY A 113 6.24 4.94 10.87
CA GLY A 113 5.18 5.70 10.21
C GLY A 113 4.05 4.78 9.74
N PRO A 114 2.81 5.28 9.59
CA PRO A 114 1.67 4.45 9.22
C PRO A 114 1.82 3.90 7.79
N ALA A 115 1.92 2.59 7.68
CA ALA A 115 1.92 1.87 6.41
C ALA A 115 0.96 0.68 6.47
N ARG A 116 0.33 0.35 5.34
CA ARG A 116 -0.65 -0.74 5.27
C ARG A 116 0.02 -2.07 4.94
N GLY A 117 -0.20 -3.08 5.79
CA GLY A 117 0.27 -4.44 5.56
C GLY A 117 -0.75 -5.50 5.97
N ILE A 118 -0.54 -6.72 5.50
CA ILE A 118 -1.24 -7.93 5.94
C ILE A 118 -0.98 -8.12 7.44
N VAL A 119 -2.06 -8.31 8.20
CA VAL A 119 -1.98 -8.45 9.66
C VAL A 119 -1.22 -9.72 10.03
N ASN A 120 -0.04 -9.57 10.61
CA ASN A 120 0.78 -10.67 11.13
C ASN A 120 0.80 -10.67 12.67
N ARG A 121 1.60 -11.57 13.27
CA ARG A 121 1.63 -11.80 14.71
C ARG A 121 2.00 -10.55 15.50
N ILE A 122 3.07 -9.84 15.14
CA ILE A 122 3.48 -8.65 15.91
C ILE A 122 2.39 -7.57 15.90
N MET A 123 1.69 -7.39 14.77
CA MET A 123 0.55 -6.47 14.68
C MET A 123 -0.64 -6.89 15.56
N ARG A 124 -0.87 -8.19 15.77
CA ARG A 124 -1.92 -8.69 16.66
C ARG A 124 -1.55 -8.54 18.13
N GLU A 125 -0.28 -8.80 18.47
CA GLU A 125 0.19 -8.82 19.86
C GLU A 125 0.46 -7.42 20.43
N LEU A 126 1.08 -6.53 19.65
CA LEU A 126 1.40 -5.17 20.09
C LEU A 126 0.35 -4.13 19.69
N GLY A 127 -0.68 -4.57 18.97
CA GLY A 127 -1.60 -3.70 18.24
C GLY A 127 -0.99 -3.18 16.94
N PRO A 128 -1.79 -2.94 15.87
CA PRO A 128 -1.25 -2.45 14.61
C PRO A 128 -0.55 -1.09 14.77
N ILE A 129 -1.08 -0.22 15.62
CA ILE A 129 -0.48 1.07 15.98
C ILE A 129 -0.05 1.00 17.44
N SER A 130 1.24 1.23 17.70
CA SER A 130 1.82 1.12 19.04
C SER A 130 2.72 2.32 19.35
N GLU A 131 2.60 2.87 20.55
CA GLU A 131 3.51 3.91 21.06
C GLU A 131 4.91 3.36 21.35
N LEU A 132 5.07 2.04 21.44
CA LEU A 132 6.36 1.38 21.61
C LEU A 132 7.21 1.41 20.34
N ALA A 133 6.60 1.62 19.17
CA ALA A 133 7.33 1.69 17.92
C ALA A 133 8.19 2.97 17.88
N PRO A 134 9.51 2.88 17.65
CA PRO A 134 10.34 4.06 17.44
C PRO A 134 9.80 4.93 16.30
N ALA A 135 9.94 6.25 16.42
CA ALA A 135 9.47 7.18 15.39
C ALA A 135 10.12 6.92 14.03
N PHE A 136 9.42 7.25 12.95
CA PHE A 136 9.95 7.06 11.59
C PHE A 136 11.27 7.83 11.37
N PRO A 137 12.30 7.23 10.72
CA PRO A 137 12.36 5.87 10.15
C PRO A 137 13.01 4.80 11.06
N LEU A 138 13.11 5.06 12.37
CA LEU A 138 13.95 4.29 13.30
C LEU A 138 13.44 2.87 13.60
N ALA A 139 12.14 2.61 13.47
CA ALA A 139 11.58 1.29 13.83
C ALA A 139 12.12 0.15 12.94
N THR A 140 12.58 0.46 11.73
CA THR A 140 13.15 -0.55 10.82
C THR A 140 14.36 -1.25 11.43
N ASN A 141 15.24 -0.50 12.10
CA ASN A 141 16.42 -1.09 12.76
C ASN A 141 16.04 -1.92 13.99
N ALA A 142 15.00 -1.51 14.72
CA ALA A 142 14.51 -2.22 15.89
C ALA A 142 13.90 -3.59 15.54
N ILE A 143 13.11 -3.67 14.46
CA ILE A 143 12.44 -4.92 14.06
C ILE A 143 13.36 -5.88 13.27
N ALA A 144 14.46 -5.38 12.70
CA ALA A 144 15.29 -6.14 11.75
C ALA A 144 15.83 -7.48 12.29
N PRO A 145 16.34 -7.59 13.54
CA PRO A 145 16.82 -8.87 14.07
C PRO A 145 15.71 -9.91 14.22
N LEU A 146 14.53 -9.49 14.71
CA LEU A 146 13.36 -10.36 14.86
C LEU A 146 12.85 -10.85 13.50
N ARG A 147 12.77 -9.93 12.53
CA ARG A 147 12.43 -10.25 11.14
C ARG A 147 13.40 -11.28 10.56
N ALA A 148 14.70 -11.06 10.71
CA ALA A 148 15.72 -11.96 10.17
C ALA A 148 15.60 -13.37 10.77
N ALA A 149 15.47 -13.48 12.09
CA ALA A 149 15.30 -14.76 12.77
C ALA A 149 14.00 -15.48 12.37
N ALA A 150 12.88 -14.75 12.28
CA ALA A 150 11.60 -15.33 11.88
C ALA A 150 11.60 -15.79 10.42
N GLU A 151 12.12 -14.98 9.48
CA GLU A 151 12.18 -15.34 8.06
C GLU A 151 13.12 -16.53 7.84
N ALA A 152 14.22 -16.65 8.58
CA ALA A 152 15.11 -17.82 8.55
C ALA A 152 14.41 -19.11 9.01
N ALA A 153 13.42 -19.00 9.90
CA ALA A 153 12.57 -20.10 10.34
C ALA A 153 11.31 -20.30 9.46
N GLY A 154 11.21 -19.60 8.32
CA GLY A 154 10.06 -19.69 7.41
C GLY A 154 8.79 -18.99 7.92
N SER A 155 8.91 -18.10 8.92
CA SER A 155 7.79 -17.31 9.46
C SER A 155 7.83 -15.86 8.98
N SER A 156 6.65 -15.30 8.70
CA SER A 156 6.47 -13.88 8.33
C SER A 156 5.91 -13.02 9.48
N ASP A 157 5.93 -13.55 10.70
CA ASP A 157 5.33 -12.96 11.90
C ASP A 157 5.85 -11.57 12.28
N PHE A 158 7.07 -11.24 11.83
CA PHE A 158 7.75 -9.96 12.05
C PHE A 158 8.13 -9.28 10.72
N SER A 159 7.58 -9.76 9.60
CA SER A 159 7.88 -9.22 8.27
C SER A 159 6.92 -8.07 7.92
N PRO A 160 7.41 -7.00 7.27
CA PRO A 160 6.55 -5.98 6.69
C PRO A 160 5.86 -6.51 5.42
N LEU A 161 4.69 -7.13 5.58
CA LEU A 161 3.89 -7.71 4.50
C LEU A 161 3.01 -6.64 3.81
N TRP A 162 3.63 -5.66 3.16
CA TRP A 162 2.91 -4.52 2.58
C TRP A 162 1.90 -4.91 1.52
N SER A 163 0.64 -4.53 1.73
CA SER A 163 -0.44 -4.85 0.81
C SER A 163 -1.58 -3.85 0.96
N GLY A 164 -2.25 -3.53 -0.16
CA GLY A 164 -3.52 -2.81 -0.16
C GLY A 164 -4.66 -3.68 0.35
N GLN A 165 -5.86 -3.11 0.40
CA GLN A 165 -7.06 -3.83 0.84
C GLN A 165 -7.62 -4.79 -0.22
N ASN A 166 -7.19 -4.65 -1.47
CA ASN A 166 -7.67 -5.46 -2.59
C ASN A 166 -6.50 -6.23 -3.21
N VAL A 167 -6.50 -7.55 -3.01
CA VAL A 167 -5.52 -8.50 -3.57
C VAL A 167 -6.10 -9.35 -4.69
N SER A 168 -7.35 -9.13 -5.10
CA SER A 168 -8.02 -9.97 -6.12
C SER A 168 -7.33 -9.92 -7.48
N GLY A 169 -6.60 -8.83 -7.77
CA GLY A 169 -5.83 -8.66 -9.01
C GLY A 169 -4.42 -9.24 -8.97
N CYS A 170 -3.96 -9.81 -7.84
CA CYS A 170 -2.65 -10.41 -7.75
C CYS A 170 -2.59 -11.70 -8.59
N ARG A 171 -1.74 -11.73 -9.62
CA ARG A 171 -1.59 -12.88 -10.53
C ARG A 171 -0.13 -13.22 -10.76
N GLU A 172 0.19 -14.51 -10.86
CA GLU A 172 1.53 -15.02 -11.21
C GLU A 172 1.69 -15.06 -12.74
N VAL A 173 1.65 -13.87 -13.37
CA VAL A 173 1.81 -13.67 -14.82
C VAL A 173 2.83 -12.56 -15.08
N PRO A 174 3.51 -12.52 -16.24
CA PRO A 174 4.36 -11.40 -16.64
C PRO A 174 3.68 -10.04 -16.45
N ALA A 175 4.43 -9.04 -16.01
CA ALA A 175 3.88 -7.72 -15.72
C ALA A 175 3.23 -7.07 -16.96
N GLY A 176 3.76 -7.33 -18.15
CA GLY A 176 3.17 -6.86 -19.42
C GLY A 176 1.75 -7.37 -19.65
N GLU A 177 1.53 -8.67 -19.45
CA GLU A 177 0.20 -9.28 -19.55
C GLU A 177 -0.77 -8.73 -18.49
N LEU A 178 -0.26 -8.41 -17.30
CA LEU A 178 -1.06 -7.76 -16.27
C LEU A 178 -1.45 -6.32 -16.67
N VAL A 179 -0.55 -5.56 -17.28
CA VAL A 179 -0.86 -4.22 -17.82
C VAL A 179 -1.94 -4.31 -18.90
N GLU A 180 -1.82 -5.22 -19.86
CA GLU A 180 -2.80 -5.41 -20.93
C GLU A 180 -4.19 -5.76 -20.38
N ALA A 181 -4.26 -6.64 -19.40
CA ALA A 181 -5.52 -7.02 -18.75
C ALA A 181 -6.14 -5.93 -17.86
N LEU A 182 -5.36 -4.91 -17.47
CA LEU A 182 -5.84 -3.76 -16.69
C LEU A 182 -6.22 -2.58 -17.60
N ALA A 183 -5.85 -2.62 -18.87
CA ALA A 183 -6.11 -1.57 -19.83
C ALA A 183 -7.64 -1.42 -20.05
N PRO A 184 -8.16 -0.17 -20.02
CA PRO A 184 -9.54 0.19 -20.34
C PRO A 184 -10.07 -0.32 -21.69
#